data_AF-A0AAV2JVQ9-F1
#
_entry.id   AF-A0AAV2JVQ9-F1
#
_cell.length_a   1.000
_cell.length_b   1.000
_cell.length_c   1.000
_cell.angle_alpha   90.00
_cell.angle_beta   90.00
_cell.angle_gamma   90.00
#
_symmetry.space_group_name_H-M   'P 1'
#
loop_
_entity.id
_entity.type
_entity.pdbx_description
1 polymer ?
#
loop_
_entity_poly.entity_id
_entity_poly.type
_entity_poly.pdbx_seq_one_letter_code
_entity_poly.pdbx_strand_id
1 'polypeptide(L)'
;METQIVSNHIIPDAEALMPPALIALITVLDTLEMCSRESDFKSILFALCYFHAVVAERRKFGPQGWNRSYPFNTGDLTISISVLYNYLEASPKVPYDDLRYLFGEIMYGGHITDDWDRRLCSTYLEEYITVEMTEAGHQLAPGFCLPPNMDYSGYHQVKRRENLVCPIII
;
A
#
# COMPACT_ATOMS: atom_id res chain seq x y z
N MET A 1 -1.62 26.37 12.67
CA MET A 1 -1.28 26.86 11.32
C MET A 1 -1.47 25.67 10.41
N GLU A 2 -2.44 25.79 9.52
CA GLU A 2 -3.27 24.70 8.99
C GLU A 2 -2.50 23.69 8.12
N THR A 3 -2.86 22.42 8.33
CA THR A 3 -2.51 21.26 7.51
C THR A 3 -3.22 21.37 6.15
N GLN A 4 -2.59 22.06 5.19
CA GLN A 4 -2.96 22.00 3.77
C GLN A 4 -1.74 21.52 2.97
N ILE A 5 -1.45 20.22 3.00
CA ILE A 5 -0.53 19.60 2.02
C ILE A 5 -1.07 18.22 1.66
N VAL A 6 -2.29 18.19 1.14
CA VAL A 6 -2.69 17.25 0.09
C VAL A 6 -3.72 18.02 -0.74
N SER A 7 -3.31 18.50 -1.91
CA SER A 7 -4.27 19.15 -2.80
C SER A 7 -5.22 18.06 -3.28
N ASN A 8 -6.53 18.20 -3.09
CA ASN A 8 -7.53 17.29 -3.66
C ASN A 8 -7.63 17.44 -5.20
N HIS A 9 -6.52 17.73 -5.87
CA HIS A 9 -6.47 17.81 -7.32
C HIS A 9 -6.23 16.41 -7.87
N ILE A 10 -7.33 15.68 -8.07
CA ILE A 10 -7.31 14.48 -8.89
C ILE A 10 -6.81 14.92 -10.28
N ILE A 11 -5.63 14.46 -10.68
CA ILE A 11 -5.12 14.72 -12.02
C ILE A 11 -6.07 14.00 -13.01
N PRO A 12 -6.73 14.72 -13.92
CA PRO A 12 -7.78 14.16 -14.79
C PRO A 12 -7.32 12.98 -15.66
N ASP A 13 -6.01 12.90 -15.92
CA ASP A 13 -5.37 11.88 -16.77
C ASP A 13 -4.55 10.84 -15.98
N ALA A 14 -4.61 10.85 -14.63
CA ALA A 14 -3.91 9.87 -13.80
C ALA A 14 -4.72 8.57 -13.65
N GLU A 15 -5.19 8.00 -14.76
CA GLU A 15 -5.71 6.64 -14.78
C GLU A 15 -4.55 5.64 -14.81
N ALA A 16 -4.02 5.29 -13.64
CA ALA A 16 -3.17 4.12 -13.53
C ALA A 16 -4.08 2.87 -13.46
N LEU A 17 -4.13 2.12 -14.57
CA LEU A 17 -4.64 0.75 -14.60
C LEU A 17 -3.92 -0.04 -13.49
N MET A 18 -4.66 -0.67 -12.57
CA MET A 18 -4.08 -1.49 -11.48
C MET A 18 -2.84 -2.26 -11.97
N PRO A 19 -1.62 -1.87 -11.56
CA PRO A 19 -0.41 -2.40 -12.15
C PRO A 19 -0.21 -3.88 -11.77
N PRO A 20 0.75 -4.57 -12.41
CA PRO A 20 1.22 -5.92 -12.09
C PRO A 20 1.41 -6.28 -10.60
N ALA A 21 1.37 -5.31 -9.68
CA ALA A 21 1.33 -5.50 -8.23
C ALA A 21 0.15 -6.37 -7.73
N LEU A 22 -1.02 -6.37 -8.40
CA LEU A 22 -2.10 -7.32 -8.05
C LEU A 22 -1.82 -8.75 -8.58
N ILE A 23 -1.00 -8.89 -9.64
CA ILE A 23 -0.47 -10.21 -10.02
C ILE A 23 0.52 -10.69 -8.96
N ALA A 24 1.33 -9.77 -8.41
CA ALA A 24 2.20 -10.06 -7.28
C ALA A 24 1.39 -10.52 -6.05
N LEU A 25 0.23 -9.90 -5.77
CA LEU A 25 -0.70 -10.34 -4.72
C LEU A 25 -1.10 -11.82 -4.88
N ILE A 26 -1.39 -12.29 -6.10
CA ILE A 26 -1.76 -13.70 -6.36
C ILE A 26 -0.58 -14.65 -6.14
N THR A 27 0.62 -14.29 -6.62
CA THR A 27 1.82 -15.12 -6.39
C THR A 27 2.28 -15.16 -4.94
N VAL A 28 2.03 -14.08 -4.18
CA VAL A 28 2.37 -13.98 -2.76
C VAL A 28 1.32 -14.65 -1.88
N LEU A 29 0.04 -14.60 -2.25
CA LEU A 29 -1.02 -15.34 -1.57
C LEU A 29 -0.79 -16.86 -1.67
N ASP A 30 -0.31 -17.35 -2.82
CA ASP A 30 0.05 -18.76 -3.00
C ASP A 30 1.20 -19.22 -2.07
N THR A 31 2.00 -18.30 -1.51
CA THR A 31 3.12 -18.64 -0.60
C THR A 31 2.83 -18.47 0.89
N LEU A 32 1.73 -17.81 1.25
CA LEU A 32 1.43 -17.42 2.64
C LEU A 32 0.08 -17.98 3.10
N GLU A 33 -0.09 -19.29 2.97
CA GLU A 33 -1.02 -20.03 3.81
C GLU A 33 -0.40 -20.18 5.20
N MET A 34 -1.11 -19.71 6.25
CA MET A 34 -0.80 -19.80 7.69
C MET A 34 -0.15 -18.57 8.34
N CYS A 35 -0.91 -17.49 8.54
CA CYS A 35 -0.67 -16.52 9.63
C CYS A 35 -1.74 -16.72 10.72
N SER A 36 -1.34 -16.66 11.99
CA SER A 36 -2.24 -16.77 13.15
C SER A 36 -3.31 -15.67 13.19
N ARG A 37 -3.05 -14.54 12.52
CA ARG A 37 -3.91 -13.36 12.42
C ARG A 37 -4.30 -13.07 10.97
N GLU A 38 -4.95 -14.05 10.34
CA GLU A 38 -5.24 -14.04 8.91
C GLU A 38 -5.97 -12.77 8.43
N SER A 39 -6.93 -12.25 9.20
CA SER A 39 -7.67 -11.03 8.84
C SER A 39 -6.75 -9.81 8.78
N ASP A 40 -5.97 -9.59 9.84
CA ASP A 40 -5.09 -8.43 9.97
C ASP A 40 -3.99 -8.50 8.90
N PHE A 41 -3.40 -9.69 8.73
CA PHE A 41 -2.37 -9.94 7.74
C PHE A 41 -2.87 -9.65 6.32
N LYS A 42 -4.04 -10.16 5.94
CA LYS A 42 -4.63 -9.95 4.61
C LYS A 42 -4.96 -8.48 4.35
N SER A 43 -5.53 -7.77 5.32
CA SER A 43 -5.84 -6.34 5.17
C SER A 43 -4.57 -5.51 5.00
N ILE A 44 -3.56 -5.72 5.84
CA ILE A 44 -2.30 -4.98 5.77
C ILE A 44 -1.51 -5.36 4.51
N LEU A 45 -1.51 -6.63 4.11
CA LEU A 45 -0.90 -7.08 2.86
C LEU A 45 -1.51 -6.36 1.66
N PHE A 46 -2.84 -6.25 1.61
CA PHE A 46 -3.53 -5.56 0.53
C PHE A 46 -3.16 -4.07 0.48
N ALA A 47 -3.19 -3.39 1.63
CA ALA A 47 -2.77 -1.99 1.73
C ALA A 47 -1.30 -1.78 1.34
N LEU A 48 -0.40 -2.70 1.70
CA LEU A 48 1.02 -2.68 1.33
C LEU A 48 1.23 -2.88 -0.18
N CYS A 49 0.47 -3.80 -0.79
CA CYS A 49 0.50 -3.98 -2.25
C CYS A 49 -0.04 -2.73 -2.98
N TYR A 50 -1.10 -2.12 -2.45
CA TYR A 50 -1.65 -0.87 -2.98
C TYR A 50 -0.63 0.27 -2.86
N PHE A 51 -0.03 0.44 -1.68
CA PHE A 51 1.06 1.38 -1.44
C PHE A 51 2.20 1.21 -2.45
N HIS A 52 2.71 -0.02 -2.63
CA HIS A 52 3.78 -0.33 -3.57
C HIS A 52 3.42 0.10 -5.01
N ALA A 53 2.19 -0.20 -5.43
CA ALA A 53 1.71 0.18 -6.76
C ALA A 53 1.69 1.70 -6.93
N VAL A 54 1.15 2.44 -5.94
CA VAL A 54 1.10 3.91 -5.96
C VAL A 54 2.50 4.50 -6.05
N VAL A 55 3.43 4.13 -5.16
CA VAL A 55 4.78 4.72 -5.14
C VAL A 55 5.57 4.39 -6.41
N ALA A 56 5.38 3.20 -6.99
CA ALA A 56 6.01 2.79 -8.23
C ALA A 56 5.43 3.52 -9.46
N GLU A 57 4.12 3.73 -9.51
CA GLU A 57 3.43 4.42 -10.62
C GLU A 57 3.65 5.93 -10.61
N ARG A 58 3.78 6.53 -9.42
CA ARG A 58 4.07 7.98 -9.27
C ARG A 58 5.27 8.45 -10.08
N ARG A 59 6.27 7.59 -10.32
CA ARG A 59 7.43 7.93 -11.18
C ARG A 59 7.05 8.36 -12.60
N LYS A 60 5.86 7.97 -13.10
CA LYS A 60 5.34 8.36 -14.43
C LYS A 60 5.00 9.85 -14.51
N PHE A 61 4.78 10.52 -13.38
CA PHE A 61 4.41 11.93 -13.30
C PHE A 61 5.63 12.86 -13.10
N GLY A 62 6.85 12.32 -13.25
CA GLY A 62 8.08 13.10 -13.11
C GLY A 62 8.15 13.82 -11.75
N PRO A 63 8.56 15.10 -11.72
CA PRO A 63 8.66 15.89 -10.50
C PRO A 63 7.36 16.08 -9.71
N GLN A 64 6.19 15.89 -10.34
CA GLN A 64 4.90 15.92 -9.62
C GLN A 64 4.66 14.64 -8.81
N GLY A 65 5.24 13.52 -9.25
CA GLY A 65 5.18 12.26 -8.52
C GLY A 65 6.25 12.17 -7.43
N TRP A 66 7.50 12.42 -7.81
CA TRP A 66 8.67 12.38 -6.94
C TRP A 66 9.67 13.45 -7.35
N ASN A 67 10.29 14.15 -6.38
CA ASN A 67 11.34 15.11 -6.67
C ASN A 67 12.57 14.43 -7.30
N ARG A 68 12.83 13.16 -6.96
CA ARG A 68 13.90 12.34 -7.54
C ARG A 68 13.39 10.98 -8.02
N SER A 69 14.16 10.34 -8.90
CA SER A 69 13.84 8.98 -9.37
C SER A 69 14.36 7.94 -8.38
N TYR A 70 13.47 7.13 -7.81
CA TYR A 70 13.80 6.05 -6.89
C TYR A 70 13.54 4.67 -7.51
N PRO A 71 14.45 3.69 -7.34
CA PRO A 71 14.37 2.39 -8.01
C PRO A 71 13.52 1.36 -7.23
N PHE A 72 12.30 1.74 -6.81
CA PHE A 72 11.38 0.81 -6.14
C PHE A 72 11.09 -0.41 -7.03
N ASN A 73 11.19 -1.61 -6.46
CA ASN A 73 11.08 -2.87 -7.19
C ASN A 73 10.36 -3.96 -6.38
N THR A 74 10.08 -5.09 -7.01
CA THR A 74 9.36 -6.21 -6.39
C THR A 74 10.09 -6.81 -5.19
N GLY A 75 11.43 -6.71 -5.12
CA GLY A 75 12.21 -7.14 -3.97
C GLY A 75 11.86 -6.36 -2.69
N ASP A 76 11.65 -5.05 -2.80
CA ASP A 76 11.22 -4.20 -1.67
C ASP A 76 9.87 -4.68 -1.11
N LEU A 77 8.92 -5.01 -2.00
CA LEU A 77 7.62 -5.55 -1.64
C LEU A 77 7.75 -6.93 -0.98
N THR A 78 8.48 -7.87 -1.58
CA THR A 78 8.64 -9.24 -1.06
C THR A 78 9.24 -9.26 0.34
N ILE A 79 10.28 -8.44 0.59
CA ILE A 79 10.89 -8.35 1.91
C ILE A 79 9.92 -7.69 2.90
N SER A 80 9.21 -6.63 2.49
CA SER A 80 8.20 -5.97 3.34
C SER A 80 7.09 -6.95 3.76
N ILE A 81 6.68 -7.86 2.88
CA ILE A 81 5.70 -8.92 3.20
C ILE A 81 6.26 -9.91 4.23
N SER A 82 7.52 -10.32 4.07
CA SER A 82 8.18 -11.21 5.04
C SER A 82 8.32 -10.53 6.40
N VAL A 83 8.64 -9.24 6.42
CA VAL A 83 8.67 -8.43 7.64
C VAL A 83 7.29 -8.39 8.28
N LEU A 84 6.24 -8.07 7.53
CA LEU A 84 4.85 -8.06 8.01
C LEU A 84 4.49 -9.37 8.70
N TYR A 85 4.73 -10.50 8.03
CA TYR A 85 4.44 -11.83 8.57
C TYR A 85 5.15 -12.05 9.91
N ASN A 86 6.48 -11.88 9.94
CA ASN A 86 7.27 -12.12 11.14
C ASN A 86 6.87 -11.20 12.29
N TYR A 87 6.55 -9.94 12.01
CA TYR A 87 6.20 -8.96 13.04
C TYR A 87 4.82 -9.23 13.65
N LEU A 88 3.86 -9.70 12.85
CA LEU A 88 2.54 -10.12 13.35
C LEU A 88 2.60 -11.41 14.16
N GLU A 89 3.40 -12.39 13.75
CA GLU A 89 3.59 -13.63 14.53
C GLU A 89 4.33 -13.40 15.85
N ALA A 90 5.25 -12.43 15.89
CA ALA A 90 6.00 -12.09 17.09
C ALA A 90 5.24 -11.21 18.09
N SER A 91 4.11 -10.60 17.69
CA SER A 91 3.44 -9.55 18.46
C SER A 91 2.02 -9.92 18.89
N PRO A 92 1.64 -9.70 20.16
CA PRO A 92 0.28 -10.00 20.65
C PRO A 92 -0.79 -9.06 20.06
N LYS A 93 -0.39 -7.87 19.61
CA LYS A 93 -1.24 -6.86 18.97
C LYS A 93 -0.59 -6.42 17.65
N VAL A 94 -1.38 -5.94 16.70
CA VAL A 94 -0.84 -5.34 15.47
C VAL A 94 -0.09 -4.05 15.85
N PRO A 95 1.21 -3.94 15.54
CA PRO A 95 1.99 -2.76 15.86
C PRO A 95 2.03 -1.81 14.64
N TYR A 96 0.93 -1.10 14.40
CA TYR A 96 0.76 -0.25 13.22
C TYR A 96 1.87 0.80 13.06
N ASP A 97 2.28 1.46 14.14
CA ASP A 97 3.34 2.47 14.10
C ASP A 97 4.70 1.87 13.70
N ASP A 98 5.04 0.70 14.23
CA ASP A 98 6.28 0.00 13.89
C ASP A 98 6.27 -0.47 12.44
N LEU A 99 5.12 -0.96 11.94
CA LEU A 99 4.96 -1.35 10.54
C LEU A 99 5.13 -0.16 9.60
N ARG A 100 4.49 0.99 9.91
CA ARG A 100 4.68 2.23 9.13
C ARG A 100 6.12 2.68 9.13
N TYR A 101 6.80 2.64 10.28
CA TYR A 101 8.21 2.99 10.37
C TYR A 101 9.10 2.04 9.55
N LEU A 102 8.89 0.73 9.68
CA LEU A 102 9.63 -0.28 8.91
C LEU A 102 9.46 -0.07 7.41
N PHE A 103 8.23 0.08 6.93
CA PHE A 103 7.99 0.27 5.50
C PHE A 103 8.48 1.65 5.01
N GLY A 104 8.21 2.71 5.78
CA GLY A 104 8.45 4.09 5.40
C GLY A 104 9.90 4.52 5.49
N GLU A 105 10.58 4.22 6.60
CA GLU A 105 11.96 4.68 6.84
C GLU A 105 13.02 3.66 6.43
N ILE A 106 12.70 2.36 6.53
CA ILE A 106 13.69 1.29 6.30
C ILE A 106 13.53 0.71 4.89
N MET A 107 12.37 0.16 4.56
CA MET A 107 12.18 -0.57 3.29
C MET A 107 12.18 0.37 2.08
N TYR A 108 11.27 1.35 2.05
CA TYR A 108 11.17 2.32 0.95
C TYR A 108 12.03 3.55 1.23
N GLY A 109 12.07 4.02 2.47
CA GLY A 109 12.85 5.19 2.88
C GLY A 109 14.36 5.05 2.70
N GLY A 110 14.88 3.81 2.67
CA GLY A 110 16.28 3.52 2.33
C GLY A 110 16.67 3.97 0.91
N HIS A 111 15.70 4.09 0.00
CA HIS A 111 15.91 4.64 -1.35
C HIS A 111 15.75 6.15 -1.41
N ILE A 112 14.98 6.74 -0.49
CA ILE A 112 14.54 8.13 -0.56
C ILE A 112 15.58 9.07 0.05
N THR A 113 16.07 9.99 -0.78
CA THR A 113 17.13 10.93 -0.42
C THR A 113 16.66 12.38 -0.27
N ASP A 114 15.43 12.69 -0.70
CA ASP A 114 14.81 14.00 -0.54
C ASP A 114 13.84 14.01 0.65
N ASP A 115 13.89 15.05 1.48
CA ASP A 115 13.09 15.14 2.70
C ASP A 115 11.58 15.28 2.43
N TRP A 116 11.21 15.96 1.35
CA TRP A 116 9.80 16.11 0.97
C TRP A 116 9.24 14.82 0.41
N ASP A 117 10.02 14.12 -0.41
CA ASP A 117 9.67 12.77 -0.86
C ASP A 117 9.53 11.79 0.32
N ARG A 118 10.41 11.91 1.34
CA ARG A 118 10.33 11.05 2.54
C ARG A 118 9.03 11.32 3.30
N ARG A 119 8.69 12.59 3.49
CA ARG A 119 7.43 12.99 4.13
C ARG A 119 6.22 12.45 3.36
N LEU A 120 6.22 12.58 2.03
CA LEU A 120 5.16 12.04 1.17
C LEU A 120 5.00 10.53 1.32
N CYS A 121 6.12 9.79 1.33
CA CYS A 121 6.12 8.34 1.54
C CYS A 121 5.47 7.95 2.87
N SER A 122 5.86 8.63 3.96
CA SER A 122 5.30 8.38 5.30
C SER A 122 3.81 8.73 5.37
N THR A 123 3.37 9.83 4.75
CA THR A 123 1.95 10.20 4.68
C THR A 123 1.10 9.14 3.99
N TYR A 124 1.60 8.49 2.93
CA TYR A 124 0.86 7.37 2.32
C TYR A 124 0.68 6.19 3.27
N LEU A 125 1.70 5.87 4.06
CA LEU A 125 1.62 4.75 5.02
C LEU A 125 0.72 5.08 6.21
N GLU A 126 0.71 6.34 6.64
CA GLU A 126 -0.23 6.84 7.65
C GLU A 126 -1.69 6.70 7.18
N GLU A 127 -1.96 7.03 5.91
CA GLU A 127 -3.31 6.93 5.33
C GLU A 127 -3.75 5.48 5.09
N TYR A 128 -2.87 4.63 4.53
CA TYR A 128 -3.27 3.29 4.07
C TYR A 128 -3.20 2.20 5.14
N ILE A 129 -2.31 2.33 6.11
CA ILE A 129 -2.13 1.32 7.16
C ILE A 129 -2.63 1.95 8.44
N THR A 130 -3.92 1.77 8.74
CA THR A 130 -4.60 2.38 9.90
C THR A 130 -5.20 1.32 10.81
N VAL A 131 -5.49 1.67 12.06
CA VAL A 131 -6.11 0.72 13.01
C VAL A 131 -7.51 0.36 12.53
N GLU A 132 -8.18 1.33 11.94
CA GLU A 132 -9.54 1.31 11.41
C GLU A 132 -9.65 0.54 10.09
N MET A 133 -8.54 0.09 9.50
CA MET A 133 -8.56 -0.60 8.19
C MET A 133 -9.29 -1.95 8.19
N THR A 134 -9.52 -2.51 9.39
CA THR A 134 -10.28 -3.76 9.57
C THR A 134 -11.79 -3.52 9.69
N GLU A 135 -12.22 -2.26 9.77
CA GLU A 135 -13.63 -1.89 9.79
C GLU A 135 -14.27 -2.09 8.41
N ALA A 136 -15.54 -2.53 8.41
CA ALA A 136 -16.26 -2.79 7.17
C ALA A 136 -16.45 -1.49 6.37
N GLY A 137 -16.05 -1.52 5.10
CA GLY A 137 -16.19 -0.37 4.20
C GLY A 137 -15.07 0.66 4.30
N HIS A 138 -13.95 0.34 4.97
CA HIS A 138 -12.74 1.15 4.91
C HIS A 138 -12.28 1.34 3.46
N GLN A 139 -11.91 2.56 3.09
CA GLN A 139 -11.50 2.92 1.73
C GLN A 139 -10.02 3.29 1.72
N LEU A 140 -9.25 2.68 0.82
CA LEU A 140 -7.86 3.06 0.57
C LEU A 140 -7.76 4.29 -0.34
N ALA A 141 -8.79 4.52 -1.15
CA ALA A 141 -8.95 5.71 -1.96
C ALA A 141 -10.45 5.97 -2.19
N PRO A 142 -10.86 7.19 -2.58
CA PRO A 142 -12.26 7.47 -2.88
C PRO A 142 -12.84 6.48 -3.90
N GLY A 143 -13.83 5.69 -3.45
CA GLY A 143 -14.46 4.67 -4.29
C GLY A 143 -13.69 3.34 -4.39
N PHE A 144 -12.58 3.19 -3.66
CA PHE A 144 -11.81 1.94 -3.58
C PHE A 144 -11.81 1.39 -2.17
N CYS A 145 -12.74 0.47 -1.92
CA CYS A 145 -12.87 -0.20 -0.63
C CYS A 145 -11.81 -1.29 -0.46
N LEU A 146 -11.28 -1.40 0.75
CA LEU A 146 -10.48 -2.55 1.15
C LEU A 146 -11.39 -3.79 1.09
N PRO A 147 -10.99 -4.85 0.34
CA PRO A 147 -11.82 -6.04 0.22
C PRO A 147 -12.02 -6.67 1.60
N PRO A 148 -13.26 -7.05 1.98
CA PRO A 148 -13.48 -7.79 3.22
C PRO A 148 -12.60 -9.04 3.25
N ASN A 149 -12.34 -9.58 4.45
CA ASN A 149 -11.56 -10.81 4.66
C ASN A 149 -12.20 -11.98 3.88
N MET A 150 -11.82 -12.09 2.62
CA MET A 150 -12.36 -13.03 1.65
C MET A 150 -11.37 -14.19 1.51
N ASP A 151 -11.91 -15.32 1.05
CA ASP A 151 -11.08 -16.43 0.62
C ASP A 151 -10.33 -16.05 -0.67
N TYR A 152 -9.35 -16.87 -1.03
CA TYR A 152 -8.58 -16.72 -2.26
C TYR A 152 -9.48 -16.50 -3.50
N SER A 153 -10.63 -17.17 -3.55
CA SER A 153 -11.58 -17.08 -4.66
C SER A 153 -12.28 -15.71 -4.75
N GLY A 154 -12.56 -15.06 -3.62
CA GLY A 154 -13.10 -13.72 -3.54
C GLY A 154 -12.15 -12.64 -4.07
N TYR A 155 -10.85 -12.76 -3.81
CA TYR A 155 -9.84 -11.82 -4.35
C TYR A 155 -9.78 -11.88 -5.89
N HIS A 156 -9.89 -13.07 -6.49
CA HIS A 156 -9.99 -13.23 -7.95
C HIS A 156 -11.30 -12.66 -8.55
N GLN A 157 -12.33 -12.50 -7.72
CA GLN A 157 -13.62 -11.96 -8.15
C GLN A 157 -13.64 -10.43 -8.11
N VAL A 158 -12.96 -9.80 -7.13
CA VAL A 158 -12.70 -8.35 -7.09
C VAL A 158 -12.00 -7.88 -8.37
N LYS A 159 -11.02 -8.68 -8.86
CA LYS A 159 -10.30 -8.46 -10.13
C LYS A 159 -11.22 -8.27 -11.36
N ARG A 160 -12.43 -8.83 -11.32
CA ARG A 160 -13.35 -8.87 -12.48
C ARG A 160 -14.42 -7.79 -12.43
N ARG A 161 -14.65 -7.16 -11.28
CA ARG A 161 -15.83 -6.34 -11.03
C ARG A 161 -15.54 -4.85 -11.02
N GLU A 162 -14.32 -4.45 -10.74
CA GLU A 162 -13.99 -3.03 -10.60
C GLU A 162 -12.97 -2.59 -11.66
N ASN A 163 -13.41 -1.64 -12.52
CA ASN A 163 -12.50 -0.76 -13.26
C ASN A 163 -11.80 0.14 -12.23
N LEU A 164 -10.86 -0.45 -11.48
CA LEU A 164 -10.14 0.18 -10.38
C LEU A 164 -9.15 1.19 -10.94
N VAL A 165 -9.68 2.36 -11.24
CA VAL A 165 -8.90 3.58 -11.39
C VAL A 165 -8.45 3.95 -9.99
N CYS A 166 -7.15 3.84 -9.71
CA CYS A 166 -6.60 4.39 -8.47
C CYS A 166 -6.47 5.90 -8.68
N PRO A 167 -7.23 6.76 -7.98
CA PRO A 167 -6.96 8.18 -8.03
C PRO A 167 -5.61 8.39 -7.34
N ILE A 168 -4.57 8.69 -8.13
CA ILE A 168 -3.28 9.08 -7.55
C ILE A 168 -3.51 10.46 -6.93
N ILE A 169 -3.60 10.48 -5.60
CA ILE A 169 -3.64 11.71 -4.83
C ILE A 169 -2.24 12.32 -4.93
N ILE A 170 -2.08 13.42 -5.67
CA ILE A 170 -0.86 14.24 -5.73
C ILE A 170 -1.08 15.52 -4.93
#